data_AF-A0A208XWA0-F1
#
_entry.id   AF-A0A208XWA0-F1
#
_cell.length_a   1.000
_cell.length_b   1.000
_cell.length_c   1.000
_cell.angle_alpha   90.00
_cell.angle_beta   90.00
_cell.angle_gamma   90.00
#
_symmetry.space_group_name_H-M   'P 1'
#
loop_
_entity.id
_entity.type
_entity.pdbx_description
1 polymer ?
#
loop_
_entity_poly.entity_id
_entity_poly.type
_entity_poly.pdbx_seq_one_letter_code
_entity_poly.pdbx_strand_id
1 'polypeptide(L)'
;MPTPDEDAAINAGIAADPDTYELGKEEFKQLRKVGRPRAAQTKVQLTVRYDQEVVDAFKSSGPGWQSRMNDALRDWLRDHRARDLVQKT
;
A
#
# COMPACT_ATOMS: atom_id res chain seq x y z
N MET A 1 14.28 17.91 8.97
CA MET A 1 14.63 17.07 10.14
C MET A 1 15.25 17.98 11.17
N PRO A 2 15.10 17.69 12.48
CA PRO A 2 15.72 18.48 13.53
C PRO A 2 17.23 18.59 13.31
N THR A 3 17.80 19.72 13.74
CA THR A 3 19.24 19.91 13.83
C THR A 3 19.81 19.16 15.04
N PRO A 4 21.13 18.90 15.10
CA PRO A 4 21.74 18.24 16.25
C PRO A 4 21.50 18.98 17.57
N ASP A 5 21.49 20.30 17.56
CA ASP A 5 21.22 21.12 18.75
C ASP A 5 19.76 21.01 19.20
N GLU A 6 18.83 20.92 18.26
CA GLU A 6 17.40 20.68 18.55
C GLU A 6 17.18 19.26 19.10
N ASP A 7 17.82 18.24 18.52
CA ASP A 7 17.76 16.87 19.04
C ASP A 7 18.33 16.79 20.47
N ALA A 8 19.42 17.51 20.75
CA ALA A 8 19.99 17.58 22.09
C ALA A 8 19.04 18.26 23.09
N ALA A 9 18.38 19.35 22.69
CA ALA A 9 17.38 20.03 23.52
C ALA A 9 16.14 19.15 23.78
N ILE A 10 15.68 18.39 22.78
CA ILE A 10 14.56 17.44 22.92
C ILE A 10 14.94 16.32 23.90
N ASN A 11 16.12 15.71 23.74
CA ASN A 11 16.60 14.65 24.64
C ASN A 11 16.79 15.14 26.07
N ALA A 12 17.28 16.37 26.26
CA ALA A 12 17.41 16.96 27.59
C ALA A 12 16.05 17.20 28.26
N GLY A 13 15.04 17.62 27.49
CA GLY A 13 13.66 17.79 27.98
C GLY A 13 13.05 16.46 28.40
N ILE A 14 13.24 15.41 27.59
CA ILE A 14 12.78 14.05 27.90
C ILE A 14 13.43 13.53 29.19
N ALA A 15 14.76 13.67 29.32
CA ALA A 15 15.49 13.19 30.50
C ALA A 15 15.15 13.94 31.80
N ALA A 16 14.69 15.19 31.70
CA ALA A 16 14.29 16.01 32.84
C ALA A 16 12.86 15.72 33.34
N ASP A 17 12.05 14.99 32.56
CA ASP A 17 10.68 14.65 32.91
C ASP A 17 10.60 13.27 33.59
N PRO A 18 10.33 13.20 34.92
CA PRO A 18 10.26 11.95 35.66
C PRO A 18 9.07 11.06 35.26
N ASP A 19 8.05 11.61 34.59
CA ASP A 19 6.89 10.86 34.12
C ASP A 19 7.04 10.38 32.68
N THR A 20 8.11 10.79 31.97
CA THR A 20 8.35 10.32 30.61
C THR A 20 8.82 8.87 30.62
N TYR A 21 7.98 8.00 30.03
CA TYR A 21 8.31 6.60 29.79
C TYR A 21 8.84 6.41 28.36
N GLU A 22 10.12 6.08 28.27
CA GLU A 22 10.76 5.66 27.02
C GLU A 22 10.78 4.14 26.91
N LEU A 23 10.18 3.61 25.84
CA LEU A 23 10.17 2.17 25.61
C LEU A 23 11.56 1.68 25.21
N GLY A 24 12.14 0.78 25.99
CA GLY A 24 13.45 0.20 25.66
C GLY A 24 13.42 -0.61 24.37
N LYS A 25 14.58 -0.77 23.71
CA LYS A 25 14.69 -1.55 22.45
C LYS A 25 14.15 -2.97 22.59
N GLU A 26 14.36 -3.60 23.74
CA GLU A 26 13.88 -4.96 24.01
C GLU A 26 12.37 -5.00 24.26
N GLU A 27 11.80 -4.02 24.97
CA GLU A 27 10.36 -3.91 25.17
C GLU A 27 9.63 -3.59 23.85
N PHE A 28 10.21 -2.74 23.00
CA PHE A 28 9.70 -2.41 21.68
C PHE A 28 9.61 -3.65 20.77
N LYS A 29 10.57 -4.58 20.87
CA LYS A 29 10.54 -5.85 20.10
C LYS A 29 9.43 -6.79 20.54
N GLN A 30 8.99 -6.72 21.80
CA GLN A 30 7.94 -7.56 22.35
C GLN A 30 6.53 -7.04 22.02
N LEU A 31 6.41 -5.84 21.46
CA LEU A 31 5.13 -5.30 21.04
C LEU A 31 4.50 -6.17 19.94
N ARG A 32 3.23 -6.52 20.14
CA ARG A 32 2.43 -7.18 19.10
C ARG A 32 2.34 -6.23 17.90
N LYS A 33 2.72 -6.70 16.71
CA LYS A 33 2.53 -5.95 15.46
C LYS A 33 1.04 -5.67 15.27
N VAL A 34 0.66 -4.40 15.34
CA VAL A 34 -0.69 -3.93 15.08
C VAL A 34 -0.83 -3.69 13.58
N GLY A 35 -1.79 -4.34 12.93
CA GLY A 35 -2.04 -4.20 11.49
C GLY A 35 -2.74 -5.43 10.89
N ARG A 36 -3.26 -5.27 9.67
CA ARG A 36 -3.82 -6.41 8.91
C ARG A 36 -2.71 -7.46 8.69
N PRO A 37 -2.99 -8.76 8.85
CA PRO A 37 -2.05 -9.81 8.47
C PRO A 37 -1.51 -9.59 7.06
N ARG A 38 -0.21 -9.79 6.88
CA ARG A 38 0.39 -9.70 5.54
C ARG A 38 -0.24 -10.78 4.66
N ALA A 39 -0.79 -10.38 3.51
CA ALA A 39 -1.28 -11.33 2.53
C ALA A 39 -0.10 -12.14 1.97
N ALA A 40 -0.25 -13.45 1.83
CA ALA A 40 0.78 -14.32 1.24
C ALA A 40 1.06 -13.97 -0.23
N GLN A 41 0.04 -13.46 -0.95
CA GLN A 41 0.17 -12.90 -2.28
C GLN A 41 -0.50 -11.53 -2.32
N THR A 42 0.27 -10.51 -2.68
CA THR A 42 -0.23 -9.15 -2.86
C THR A 42 -0.53 -8.90 -4.33
N LYS A 43 -1.49 -8.01 -4.60
CA LYS A 43 -1.67 -7.47 -5.96
C LYS A 43 -0.37 -6.82 -6.41
N VAL A 44 0.01 -7.03 -7.67
CA VAL A 44 1.18 -6.36 -8.26
C VAL A 44 0.75 -4.98 -8.74
N GLN A 45 1.43 -3.94 -8.26
CA GLN A 45 1.23 -2.59 -8.76
C GLN A 45 2.04 -2.40 -10.04
N LEU A 46 1.37 -2.04 -11.14
CA LEU A 46 1.98 -1.77 -12.43
C LEU A 46 1.55 -0.38 -12.93
N THR A 47 2.45 0.31 -13.63
CA THR A 47 2.11 1.53 -14.37
C THR A 47 1.75 1.14 -15.80
N VAL A 48 0.46 1.13 -16.12
CA VAL A 48 -0.08 0.74 -17.43
C VAL A 48 -0.97 1.86 -17.96
N ARG A 49 -0.97 2.06 -19.28
CA ARG A 49 -1.92 2.95 -19.97
C ARG A 49 -3.05 2.12 -20.56
N TYR A 50 -4.27 2.60 -20.37
CA TYR A 50 -5.49 2.04 -20.95
C TYR A 50 -6.15 3.11 -21.80
N ASP A 51 -6.96 2.70 -22.78
CA ASP A 51 -7.79 3.62 -23.53
C ASP A 51 -8.78 4.34 -22.61
N GLN A 52 -9.03 5.61 -22.91
CA GLN A 52 -9.86 6.49 -22.08
C GLN A 52 -11.28 5.92 -21.92
N GLU A 53 -11.88 5.41 -23.00
CA GLU A 53 -13.22 4.84 -23.00
C GLU A 53 -13.35 3.65 -22.03
N VAL A 54 -12.32 2.81 -21.94
CA VAL A 54 -12.30 1.65 -21.04
C VAL A 54 -12.28 2.13 -19.59
N VAL A 55 -11.41 3.09 -19.28
CA VAL A 55 -11.29 3.63 -17.92
C VAL A 55 -12.58 4.33 -17.48
N ASP A 56 -13.20 5.11 -18.37
CA ASP A 56 -14.43 5.85 -18.06
C ASP A 56 -15.61 4.91 -17.84
N ALA A 57 -15.74 3.87 -18.67
CA ALA A 57 -16.76 2.84 -18.50
C ALA A 57 -16.68 2.21 -17.09
N PHE A 58 -15.50 1.79 -16.65
CA PHE A 58 -15.35 1.23 -15.31
C PHE A 58 -15.53 2.30 -14.22
N LYS A 59 -14.94 3.49 -14.33
CA LYS A 59 -15.09 4.56 -13.32
C LYS A 59 -16.55 4.96 -13.09
N SER A 60 -17.37 4.97 -14.15
CA SER A 60 -18.80 5.30 -14.05
C SER A 60 -19.58 4.35 -13.12
N SER A 61 -19.08 3.12 -12.91
CA SER A 61 -19.68 2.15 -11.99
C SER A 61 -19.48 2.48 -10.50
N GLY A 62 -18.77 3.56 -10.17
CA GLY A 62 -18.62 4.07 -8.81
C GLY A 62 -17.50 3.40 -7.99
N PRO A 63 -17.55 3.48 -6.65
CA PRO A 63 -16.52 2.91 -5.77
C PRO A 63 -16.24 1.42 -6.07
N GLY A 64 -14.97 1.03 -6.02
CA GLY A 64 -14.54 -0.33 -6.33
C GLY A 64 -14.40 -0.66 -7.81
N TRP A 65 -14.46 0.32 -8.71
CA TRP A 65 -14.34 0.10 -10.16
C TRP A 65 -13.05 -0.62 -10.57
N GLN A 66 -11.93 -0.36 -9.89
CA GLN A 66 -10.66 -1.07 -10.15
C GLN A 66 -10.75 -2.56 -9.84
N SER A 67 -11.46 -2.93 -8.77
CA SER A 67 -11.71 -4.33 -8.45
C SER A 67 -12.58 -4.99 -9.52
N ARG A 68 -13.65 -4.32 -9.96
CA ARG A 68 -14.50 -4.81 -11.05
C ARG A 68 -13.72 -4.97 -12.37
N MET A 69 -12.85 -4.02 -12.71
CA MET A 69 -11.99 -4.11 -13.88
C MET A 69 -11.05 -5.33 -13.78
N ASN A 70 -10.44 -5.55 -12.62
CA ASN A 70 -9.59 -6.73 -12.38
C ASN A 70 -10.38 -8.05 -12.49
N ASP A 71 -11.61 -8.09 -11.97
CA ASP A 71 -12.46 -9.28 -12.07
C ASP A 71 -12.88 -9.57 -13.51
N ALA A 72 -13.19 -8.54 -14.30
CA ALA A 72 -13.44 -8.68 -15.74
C ALA A 72 -12.23 -9.25 -16.49
N LEU A 73 -11.01 -8.77 -16.18
CA LEU A 73 -9.79 -9.32 -16.76
C LEU A 73 -9.55 -10.78 -16.34
N ARG A 74 -9.87 -11.13 -15.09
CA ARG A 74 -9.77 -12.51 -14.59
C ARG A 74 -10.76 -13.42 -15.30
N ASP A 75 -12.00 -12.98 -15.47
CA ASP A 75 -13.04 -13.76 -16.12
C ASP A 75 -12.73 -13.95 -17.61
N TRP A 76 -12.22 -12.93 -18.28
CA TRP A 76 -11.72 -13.06 -19.66
C TRP A 76 -10.62 -14.14 -19.79
N LEU A 77 -9.68 -14.19 -18.83
CA LEU A 77 -8.61 -15.20 -18.79
C LEU A 77 -9.07 -16.63 -18.50
N ARG A 78 -10.31 -16.85 -18.06
CA ARG A 78 -10.85 -18.22 -17.88
C ARG A 78 -11.10 -18.89 -19.22
N ASP A 79 -11.61 -18.11 -20.17
CA ASP A 79 -12.06 -18.61 -21.48
C ASP A 79 -11.05 -18.32 -22.60
N HIS A 80 -10.05 -17.46 -22.34
CA HIS A 80 -9.07 -17.01 -23.32
C HIS A 80 -7.64 -17.13 -22.80
N ARG A 81 -6.67 -17.28 -23.71
CA ARG A 81 -5.25 -17.17 -23.39
C ARG A 81 -4.70 -15.86 -23.90
N ALA A 82 -3.99 -15.12 -23.05
CA ALA A 82 -3.39 -13.83 -23.41
C ALA A 82 -2.48 -13.91 -24.67
N ARG A 83 -1.81 -15.06 -24.88
CA ARG A 83 -0.95 -15.29 -26.05
C ARG A 83 -1.70 -15.37 -27.39
N ASP A 84 -3.01 -15.58 -27.35
CA ASP A 84 -3.86 -15.72 -28.53
C ASP A 84 -4.34 -14.33 -29.02
N LEU A 85 -4.06 -13.26 -28.25
CA LEU A 85 -4.32 -11.88 -28.66
C LEU A 85 -3.26 -11.41 -29.66
N VAL A 86 -3.69 -11.09 -30.88
CA VAL A 86 -2.86 -10.37 -31.85
C VAL A 86 -2.88 -8.89 -31.50
N GLN A 87 -1.71 -8.26 -31.36
CA GLN A 87 -1.64 -6.82 -31.20
C GLN A 87 -2.12 -6.16 -32.50
N LYS A 88 -3.22 -5.40 -32.43
CA LYS A 88 -3.56 -4.43 -33.47
C LYS A 88 -2.73 -3.18 -33.20
N THR A 89 -1.69 -3.00 -34.01
CA THR A 89 -0.85 -1.81 -34.06
C THR A 89 -1.62 -0.61 -34.58
#